data_AF-A0A1M5SNG6-F1
#
_entry.id   AF-A0A1M5SNG6-F1
#
_cell.length_a   1.000
_cell.length_b   1.000
_cell.length_c   1.000
_cell.angle_alpha   90.00
_cell.angle_beta   90.00
_cell.angle_gamma   90.00
#
_symmetry.space_group_name_H-M   'P 1'
#
loop_
_entity.id
_entity.type
_entity.pdbx_description
1 polymer ?
#
loop_
_entity_poly.entity_id
_entity_poly.type
_entity_poly.pdbx_seq_one_letter_code
_entity_poly.pdbx_strand_id
1 'polypeptide(L)'
;MGQPSIFWWQKYGTLAQMAQASVALLGFAAILFQINEIGSNNRAVSARQAFLGYTDLAFKNPKFSLPDYDAIKAGPRDDQVQYENFVSYFLYACEEATAAFADRNEWLASCDYDLKPHLPFLCEKSRAEPAYLETYNADTQQWVKASMKTASADCKLGKT
;
A
#
# COMPACT_ATOMS: atom_id res chain seq x y z
N MET A 1 30.27 61.72 -32.30
CA MET A 1 29.55 60.83 -31.35
C MET A 1 28.80 59.81 -32.18
N GLY A 2 29.33 58.59 -32.34
CA GLY A 2 28.66 57.51 -33.07
C GLY A 2 28.03 56.53 -32.08
N GLN A 3 26.72 56.32 -32.15
CA GLN A 3 26.02 55.32 -31.34
C GLN A 3 26.54 53.92 -31.69
N PRO A 4 26.74 53.03 -30.70
CA PRO A 4 27.09 51.65 -30.99
C PRO A 4 25.89 50.94 -31.62
N SER A 5 26.03 50.56 -32.88
CA SER A 5 25.11 49.66 -33.57
C SER A 5 25.05 48.35 -32.80
N ILE A 6 23.87 47.99 -32.29
CA ILE A 6 23.63 46.69 -31.65
C ILE A 6 23.98 45.61 -32.69
N PHE A 7 25.11 44.94 -32.48
CA PHE A 7 25.64 43.96 -33.43
C PHE A 7 24.68 42.77 -33.52
N TRP A 8 24.30 42.41 -34.76
CA TRP A 8 23.44 41.26 -35.10
C TRP A 8 23.78 40.00 -34.28
N TRP A 9 25.07 39.67 -34.13
CA TRP A 9 25.58 38.57 -33.31
C TRP A 9 25.18 38.57 -31.84
N GLN A 10 25.03 39.73 -31.19
CA GLN A 10 24.58 39.81 -29.80
C GLN A 10 23.11 39.36 -29.65
N LYS A 11 22.25 39.68 -30.63
CA LYS A 11 20.85 39.19 -30.64
C LYS A 11 20.77 37.67 -30.76
N TYR A 12 21.61 37.03 -31.59
CA TYR A 12 21.65 35.56 -31.69
C TYR A 12 22.29 34.91 -30.47
N GLY A 13 23.27 35.56 -29.83
CA GLY A 13 23.87 35.09 -28.58
C GLY A 13 22.86 35.01 -27.43
N THR A 14 22.05 36.06 -27.23
CA THR A 14 21.00 36.05 -26.20
C THR A 14 19.89 35.05 -26.51
N LEU A 15 19.49 34.92 -27.79
CA LEU A 15 18.53 33.90 -28.23
C LEU A 15 19.03 32.48 -28.00
N ALA A 16 20.31 32.21 -28.29
CA ALA A 16 20.93 30.92 -28.05
C ALA A 16 20.98 30.58 -26.54
N GLN A 17 21.32 31.56 -25.69
CA GLN A 17 21.31 31.39 -24.24
C GLN A 17 19.90 31.14 -23.69
N MET A 18 18.89 31.86 -24.19
CA MET A 18 17.50 31.62 -23.81
C MET A 18 17.00 30.26 -24.30
N ALA A 19 17.39 29.83 -25.50
CA ALA A 19 17.06 28.51 -26.02
C ALA A 19 17.72 27.40 -25.18
N GLN A 20 19.00 27.55 -24.82
CA GLN A 20 19.71 26.61 -23.95
C GLN A 20 19.05 26.54 -22.56
N ALA A 21 18.71 27.68 -21.96
CA ALA A 21 18.02 27.72 -20.68
C ALA A 21 16.65 27.01 -20.76
N SER A 22 15.90 27.22 -21.85
CA SER A 22 14.60 26.58 -22.06
C SER A 22 14.71 25.07 -22.22
N VAL A 23 15.67 24.60 -23.04
CA VAL A 23 15.93 23.17 -23.22
C VAL A 23 16.37 22.52 -21.91
N ALA A 24 17.22 23.19 -21.13
CA ALA A 24 17.64 22.70 -19.82
C ALA A 24 16.44 22.55 -18.87
N LEU A 25 15.55 23.54 -18.79
CA LEU A 25 14.34 23.48 -17.96
C LEU A 25 13.40 22.35 -18.38
N LEU A 26 13.19 22.16 -19.69
CA LEU A 26 12.39 21.05 -20.21
C LEU A 26 13.02 19.69 -19.89
N GLY A 27 14.35 19.58 -20.00
CA GLY A 27 15.10 18.39 -19.60
C GLY A 27 14.89 18.05 -18.12
N PHE A 28 15.00 19.04 -17.23
CA PHE A 28 14.73 18.86 -15.80
C PHE A 28 13.28 18.43 -15.53
N ALA A 29 12.29 19.06 -16.19
CA ALA A 29 10.89 18.68 -16.06
C ALA A 29 10.64 17.23 -16.51
N ALA A 30 11.25 16.80 -17.61
CA ALA A 30 11.16 15.42 -18.10
C ALA A 30 11.78 14.41 -17.12
N ILE A 31 12.91 14.77 -16.48
CA ILE A 31 13.53 13.93 -15.43
C ILE A 31 12.61 13.81 -14.22
N LEU A 32 12.01 14.91 -13.75
CA LEU A 32 11.07 14.89 -12.62
C LEU A 32 9.85 14.00 -12.91
N PHE A 33 9.32 14.07 -14.14
CA PHE A 33 8.24 13.21 -14.58
C PHE A 33 8.65 11.72 -14.57
N GLN A 34 9.82 11.39 -15.13
CA GLN A 34 10.35 10.02 -15.12
C GLN A 34 10.58 9.49 -13.70
N ILE A 35 11.11 10.30 -12.79
CA ILE A 35 11.30 9.89 -11.40
C ILE A 35 9.96 9.53 -10.74
N ASN A 36 8.93 10.32 -10.97
CA ASN A 36 7.59 10.06 -10.45
C ASN A 36 7.01 8.75 -11.02
N GLU A 37 7.17 8.52 -12.32
CA GLU A 37 6.71 7.29 -13.00
C GLU A 37 7.47 6.04 -12.54
N ILE A 38 8.79 6.14 -12.34
CA ILE A 38 9.60 5.06 -11.76
C ILE A 38 9.13 4.76 -10.33
N GLY A 39 8.85 5.80 -9.54
CA GLY A 39 8.34 5.66 -8.17
C GLY A 39 7.00 4.93 -8.12
N SER A 40 6.05 5.29 -8.97
CA SER A 40 4.74 4.63 -9.03
C SER A 40 4.85 3.18 -9.53
N ASN A 41 5.67 2.94 -10.56
CA ASN A 41 5.87 1.60 -11.09
C ASN A 41 6.57 0.67 -10.08
N ASN A 42 7.58 1.17 -9.36
CA ASN A 42 8.28 0.40 -8.32
C ASN A 42 7.33 0.01 -7.17
N ARG A 43 6.45 0.93 -6.74
CA ARG A 43 5.41 0.62 -5.75
C ARG A 43 4.44 -0.45 -6.26
N ALA A 44 3.97 -0.33 -7.50
CA ALA A 44 3.08 -1.34 -8.10
C ALA A 44 3.74 -2.72 -8.20
N VAL A 45 5.02 -2.80 -8.56
CA VAL A 45 5.76 -4.07 -8.61
C VAL A 45 5.93 -4.66 -7.21
N SER A 46 6.37 -3.86 -6.24
CA SER A 46 6.52 -4.30 -4.85
C SER A 46 5.20 -4.81 -4.26
N ALA A 47 4.10 -4.09 -4.48
CA ALA A 47 2.77 -4.47 -4.02
C ALA A 47 2.29 -5.81 -4.61
N ARG A 48 2.51 -6.03 -5.92
CA ARG A 48 2.22 -7.33 -6.55
C ARG A 48 3.07 -8.44 -5.96
N GLN A 49 4.35 -8.19 -5.69
CA GLN A 49 5.23 -9.18 -5.09
C GLN A 49 4.79 -9.54 -3.67
N ALA A 50 4.42 -8.56 -2.84
CA ALA A 50 3.88 -8.80 -1.51
C ALA A 50 2.59 -9.64 -1.57
N PHE A 51 1.67 -9.29 -2.48
CA PHE A 51 0.42 -10.03 -2.64
C PHE A 51 0.60 -11.45 -3.18
N LEU A 52 1.50 -11.63 -4.14
CA LEU A 52 1.88 -12.97 -4.64
C LEU A 52 2.55 -13.80 -3.53
N GLY A 53 3.39 -13.18 -2.71
CA GLY A 53 3.99 -13.83 -1.54
C GLY A 53 2.92 -14.30 -0.54
N TYR A 54 1.93 -13.45 -0.25
CA TYR A 54 0.78 -13.84 0.57
C TYR A 54 0.00 -14.99 -0.07
N THR A 55 -0.28 -14.93 -1.37
CA THR A 55 -1.05 -15.96 -2.07
C THR A 55 -0.32 -17.31 -2.05
N ASP A 56 1.00 -17.31 -2.25
CA ASP A 56 1.83 -18.52 -2.13
C ASP A 56 1.83 -19.07 -0.69
N LEU A 57 1.89 -18.20 0.32
CA LEU A 57 1.78 -18.59 1.72
C LEU A 57 0.41 -19.20 2.03
N ALA A 58 -0.67 -18.60 1.54
CA ALA A 58 -2.05 -19.06 1.67
C ALA A 58 -2.27 -20.42 0.99
N PHE A 59 -1.68 -20.61 -0.19
CA PHE A 59 -1.72 -21.88 -0.91
C PHE A 59 -0.99 -22.99 -0.14
N LYS A 60 0.18 -22.68 0.44
CA LYS A 60 0.98 -23.64 1.23
C LYS A 60 0.37 -23.95 2.60
N ASN A 61 -0.48 -23.07 3.12
CA ASN A 61 -1.07 -23.18 4.45
C ASN A 61 -2.61 -23.06 4.40
N PRO A 62 -3.31 -24.01 3.76
CA PRO A 62 -4.77 -23.94 3.61
C PRO A 62 -5.50 -23.90 4.97
N LYS A 63 -4.90 -24.48 6.02
CA LYS A 63 -5.41 -24.42 7.40
C LYS A 63 -5.48 -23.01 7.99
N PHE A 64 -4.72 -22.06 7.42
CA PHE A 64 -4.76 -20.66 7.85
C PHE A 64 -5.64 -19.81 6.94
N SER A 65 -5.71 -20.11 5.65
CA SER A 65 -6.59 -19.42 4.70
C SER A 65 -8.08 -19.63 5.01
N LEU A 66 -8.45 -20.83 5.48
CA LEU A 66 -9.79 -21.15 6.00
C LEU A 66 -9.64 -21.71 7.42
N PRO A 67 -9.41 -20.83 8.40
CA PRO A 67 -9.01 -21.23 9.74
C PRO A 67 -10.20 -21.73 10.57
N ASP A 68 -9.99 -22.84 11.27
CA ASP A 68 -10.73 -23.16 12.48
C ASP A 68 -10.08 -22.38 13.64
N TYR A 69 -10.54 -21.14 13.84
CA TYR A 69 -9.91 -20.25 14.80
C TYR A 69 -9.98 -20.77 16.23
N ASP A 70 -11.09 -21.40 16.63
CA ASP A 70 -11.25 -21.96 17.97
C ASP A 70 -10.26 -23.11 18.21
N ALA A 71 -10.06 -23.98 17.21
CA ALA A 71 -9.05 -25.03 17.28
C ALA A 71 -7.62 -24.47 17.35
N ILE A 72 -7.29 -23.45 16.55
CA ILE A 72 -5.96 -22.81 16.56
C ILE A 72 -5.71 -22.15 17.93
N LYS A 73 -6.70 -21.44 18.47
CA LYS A 73 -6.63 -20.76 19.77
C LYS A 73 -6.45 -21.72 20.94
N ALA A 74 -7.13 -22.88 20.90
CA ALA A 74 -6.98 -23.92 21.91
C ALA A 74 -5.72 -24.79 21.73
N GLY A 75 -5.08 -24.69 20.57
CA GLY A 75 -3.91 -25.48 20.17
C GLY A 75 -2.58 -24.99 20.74
N PRO A 76 -1.46 -25.60 20.29
CA PRO A 76 -0.11 -25.23 20.68
C PRO A 76 0.20 -23.75 20.39
N ARG A 77 1.06 -23.14 21.21
CA ARG A 77 1.47 -21.74 21.02
C ARG A 77 2.05 -21.49 19.64
N ASP A 78 2.78 -22.44 19.07
CA ASP A 78 3.40 -22.30 17.75
C ASP A 78 2.35 -22.13 16.63
N ASP A 79 1.23 -22.87 16.68
CA ASP A 79 0.15 -22.72 15.70
C ASP A 79 -0.52 -21.35 15.82
N GLN A 80 -0.70 -20.86 17.04
CA GLN A 80 -1.23 -19.51 17.29
C GLN A 80 -0.31 -18.43 16.72
N VAL A 81 1.02 -18.54 16.95
CA VAL A 81 2.01 -17.60 16.42
C VAL A 81 2.05 -17.65 14.90
N GLN A 82 2.05 -18.85 14.30
CA GLN A 82 2.06 -19.00 12.85
C GLN A 82 0.82 -18.38 12.21
N TYR A 83 -0.36 -18.57 12.80
CA TYR A 83 -1.60 -17.98 12.32
C TYR A 83 -1.61 -16.45 12.48
N GLU A 84 -1.15 -15.92 13.61
CA GLU A 84 -1.01 -14.47 13.81
C GLU A 84 -0.06 -13.84 12.78
N ASN A 85 1.08 -14.48 12.50
CA ASN A 85 2.01 -14.04 11.46
C ASN A 85 1.41 -14.14 10.06
N PHE A 86 0.62 -15.19 9.80
CA PHE A 86 -0.12 -15.34 8.54
C PHE A 86 -1.09 -14.18 8.31
N VAL A 87 -1.94 -13.87 9.30
CA VAL A 87 -2.89 -12.75 9.20
C VAL A 87 -2.16 -11.42 9.09
N SER A 88 -1.04 -11.25 9.79
CA SER A 88 -0.27 -10.01 9.72
C SER A 88 0.36 -9.80 8.33
N TYR A 89 0.87 -10.87 7.72
CA TYR A 89 1.41 -10.80 6.37
C TYR A 89 0.31 -10.58 5.31
N PHE A 90 -0.87 -11.17 5.51
CA PHE A 90 -2.06 -10.89 4.72
C PHE A 90 -2.45 -9.41 4.76
N LEU A 91 -2.58 -8.83 5.95
CA LEU A 91 -2.94 -7.42 6.11
C LEU A 91 -1.91 -6.49 5.49
N TYR A 92 -0.62 -6.80 5.67
CA TYR A 92 0.47 -6.05 5.01
C TYR A 92 0.39 -6.13 3.48
N ALA A 93 0.16 -7.32 2.92
CA ALA A 93 0.02 -7.49 1.48
C ALA A 93 -1.18 -6.72 0.91
N CYS A 94 -2.30 -6.71 1.64
CA CYS A 94 -3.48 -5.93 1.28
C CYS A 94 -3.28 -4.43 1.40
N GLU A 95 -2.55 -3.97 2.42
CA GLU A 95 -2.14 -2.57 2.57
C GLU A 95 -1.33 -2.10 1.36
N GLU A 96 -0.27 -2.83 1.01
CA GLU A 96 0.58 -2.49 -0.13
C GLU A 96 -0.20 -2.51 -1.45
N ALA A 97 -1.05 -3.51 -1.65
CA ALA A 97 -1.87 -3.63 -2.85
C ALA A 97 -2.88 -2.49 -2.99
N THR A 98 -3.65 -2.20 -1.94
CA THR A 98 -4.68 -1.15 -1.99
C THR A 98 -4.07 0.25 -2.07
N ALA A 99 -2.91 0.48 -1.46
CA ALA A 99 -2.17 1.74 -1.59
C ALA A 99 -1.59 1.94 -3.01
N ALA A 100 -1.04 0.88 -3.62
CA ALA A 100 -0.44 0.97 -4.96
C ALA A 100 -1.49 1.01 -6.09
N PHE A 101 -2.68 0.46 -5.86
CA PHE A 101 -3.75 0.30 -6.85
C PHE A 101 -5.07 0.94 -6.38
N ALA A 102 -5.02 2.12 -5.78
CA ALA A 102 -6.18 2.79 -5.19
C ALA A 102 -7.33 3.09 -6.17
N ASP A 103 -7.05 3.14 -7.48
CA ASP A 103 -8.03 3.33 -8.56
C ASP A 103 -8.74 2.02 -8.98
N ARG A 104 -8.37 0.89 -8.38
CA ARG A 104 -8.76 -0.46 -8.79
C ARG A 104 -9.44 -1.20 -7.65
N ASN A 105 -10.78 -1.13 -7.65
CA ASN A 105 -11.61 -1.75 -6.62
C ASN A 105 -11.46 -3.27 -6.52
N GLU A 106 -10.97 -3.95 -7.57
CA GLU A 106 -10.75 -5.40 -7.55
C GLU A 106 -9.76 -5.86 -6.47
N TRP A 107 -8.76 -5.04 -6.14
CA TRP A 107 -7.79 -5.36 -5.09
C TRP A 107 -8.43 -5.34 -3.70
N LEU A 108 -9.19 -4.27 -3.41
CA LEU A 108 -9.94 -4.18 -2.16
C LEU A 108 -11.00 -5.28 -2.05
N ALA A 109 -11.68 -5.62 -3.15
CA ALA A 109 -12.64 -6.71 -3.17
C ALA A 109 -12.00 -8.08 -2.88
N SER A 110 -10.79 -8.32 -3.40
CA SER A 110 -10.03 -9.55 -3.12
C SER A 110 -9.63 -9.61 -1.65
N CYS A 111 -9.10 -8.51 -1.12
CA CYS A 111 -8.78 -8.38 0.30
C CYS A 111 -10.01 -8.56 1.20
N ASP A 112 -11.18 -8.00 0.85
CA ASP A 112 -12.41 -8.18 1.62
C ASP A 112 -12.89 -9.64 1.62
N TYR A 113 -12.73 -10.34 0.50
CA TYR A 113 -13.05 -11.75 0.39
C TYR A 113 -12.19 -12.58 1.35
N ASP A 114 -10.88 -12.39 1.31
CA ASP A 114 -9.92 -13.14 2.13
C ASP A 114 -9.90 -12.70 3.60
N LEU A 115 -10.36 -11.48 3.93
CA LEU A 115 -10.43 -11.00 5.31
C LEU A 115 -11.49 -11.74 6.14
N LYS A 116 -12.60 -12.15 5.53
CA LYS A 116 -13.79 -12.69 6.23
C LYS A 116 -13.49 -13.82 7.21
N PRO A 117 -12.70 -14.86 6.85
CA PRO A 117 -12.40 -15.96 7.75
C PRO A 117 -11.52 -15.55 8.95
N HIS A 118 -10.84 -14.39 8.86
CA HIS A 118 -9.94 -13.88 9.90
C HIS A 118 -10.60 -12.89 10.87
N LEU A 119 -11.84 -12.48 10.60
CA LEU A 119 -12.55 -11.50 11.44
C LEU A 119 -12.69 -11.93 12.91
N PRO A 120 -12.96 -13.21 13.27
CA PRO A 120 -13.00 -13.63 14.67
C PRO A 120 -11.68 -13.35 15.42
N PHE A 121 -10.55 -13.70 14.79
CA PHE A 121 -9.22 -13.41 15.34
C PHE A 121 -8.97 -11.92 15.48
N LEU A 122 -9.26 -11.14 14.43
CA LEU A 122 -9.02 -9.69 14.44
C LEU A 122 -9.88 -8.98 15.49
N CYS A 123 -11.12 -9.44 15.69
CA CYS A 123 -12.02 -8.92 16.71
C CYS A 123 -11.48 -9.14 18.14
N GLU A 124 -11.00 -10.36 18.43
CA GLU A 124 -10.41 -10.66 19.74
C GLU A 124 -9.07 -9.93 19.93
N LYS A 125 -8.18 -10.00 18.93
CA LYS A 125 -6.85 -9.38 18.96
C LYS A 125 -6.95 -7.88 19.14
N SER A 126 -7.81 -7.19 18.38
CA SER A 126 -8.00 -5.74 18.49
C SER A 126 -8.58 -5.30 19.83
N ARG A 127 -9.32 -6.17 20.52
CA ARG A 127 -9.85 -5.90 21.86
C ARG A 127 -8.79 -6.12 22.94
N ALA A 128 -8.03 -7.20 22.83
CA ALA A 128 -6.97 -7.54 23.79
C ALA A 128 -5.75 -6.61 23.64
N GLU A 129 -5.42 -6.25 22.39
CA GLU A 129 -4.23 -5.50 22.01
C GLU A 129 -4.61 -4.43 20.97
N PRO A 130 -5.15 -3.26 21.40
CA PRO A 130 -5.56 -2.20 20.48
C PRO A 130 -4.45 -1.70 19.56
N ALA A 131 -3.20 -1.74 20.04
CA ALA A 131 -2.01 -1.37 19.29
C ALA A 131 -1.71 -2.28 18.09
N TYR A 132 -2.32 -3.47 18.00
CA TYR A 132 -2.11 -4.39 16.88
C TYR A 132 -2.47 -3.76 15.53
N LEU A 133 -3.61 -3.06 15.45
CA LEU A 133 -3.99 -2.39 14.21
C LEU A 133 -3.22 -1.08 13.98
N GLU A 134 -2.65 -0.49 15.02
CA GLU A 134 -1.88 0.76 14.93
C GLU A 134 -0.56 0.59 14.17
N THR A 135 -0.12 -0.65 13.92
CA THR A 135 1.06 -0.94 13.10
C THR A 135 0.80 -0.79 11.59
N TYR A 136 -0.47 -0.65 11.18
CA TYR A 136 -0.88 -0.49 9.80
C TYR A 136 -1.25 0.97 9.49
N ASN A 137 -1.30 1.33 8.22
CA ASN A 137 -1.70 2.66 7.81
C ASN A 137 -3.19 2.95 8.15
N ALA A 138 -3.57 4.22 8.08
CA ALA A 138 -4.91 4.66 8.48
C ALA A 138 -6.04 4.04 7.63
N ASP A 139 -5.80 3.81 6.34
CA ASP A 139 -6.79 3.24 5.42
C ASP A 139 -7.04 1.76 5.74
N THR A 140 -5.98 0.98 5.96
CA THR A 140 -6.05 -0.42 6.40
C THR A 140 -6.76 -0.53 7.74
N GLN A 141 -6.42 0.33 8.70
CA GLN A 141 -7.08 0.38 9.99
C GLN A 141 -8.58 0.63 9.85
N GLN A 142 -8.97 1.62 9.04
CA GLN A 142 -10.36 1.97 8.83
C GLN A 142 -11.11 0.84 8.14
N TRP A 143 -10.52 0.22 7.12
CA TRP A 143 -11.07 -0.92 6.40
C TRP A 143 -11.33 -2.10 7.35
N VAL A 144 -10.32 -2.57 8.09
CA VAL A 144 -10.46 -3.70 9.02
C VAL A 144 -11.48 -3.39 10.12
N LYS A 145 -11.43 -2.18 10.70
CA LYS A 145 -12.41 -1.75 11.71
C LYS A 145 -13.84 -1.69 11.15
N ALA A 146 -14.02 -1.33 9.88
CA ALA A 146 -15.32 -1.33 9.22
C ALA A 146 -15.82 -2.76 9.00
N SER A 147 -14.99 -3.66 8.47
CA SER A 147 -15.34 -5.06 8.23
C SER A 147 -15.65 -5.83 9.51
N MET A 148 -14.93 -5.54 10.61
CA MET A 148 -15.24 -6.09 11.93
C MET A 148 -16.62 -5.64 12.45
N LYS A 149 -17.02 -4.38 12.21
CA LYS A 149 -18.34 -3.87 12.61
C LYS A 149 -19.49 -4.47 11.81
N THR A 150 -19.27 -4.83 10.55
CA THR A 150 -20.31 -5.42 9.69
C THR A 150 -20.49 -6.91 9.93
N ALA A 151 -19.45 -7.63 10.39
CA ALA A 151 -19.49 -9.08 10.50
C ALA A 151 -20.16 -9.66 11.76
N SER A 152 -20.29 -8.93 12.88
CA SER A 152 -21.09 -9.43 14.01
C SER A 152 -21.60 -8.36 14.97
N ALA A 153 -22.72 -8.65 15.63
CA ALA A 153 -23.23 -7.88 16.77
C ALA A 153 -22.30 -7.95 18.01
N ASP A 154 -21.38 -8.93 18.05
CA ASP A 154 -20.46 -9.25 19.17
C ASP A 154 -19.08 -8.61 19.03
N CYS A 155 -18.72 -8.16 17.83
CA CYS A 155 -17.50 -7.38 17.55
C CYS A 155 -17.75 -5.87 17.70
N LYS A 156 -18.63 -5.48 18.65
CA LYS A 156 -18.69 -4.08 19.10
C LYS A 156 -17.42 -3.79 19.88
N LEU A 157 -16.39 -3.32 19.16
CA LEU A 157 -15.26 -2.62 19.75
C LEU A 157 -15.85 -1.56 20.69
N GLY A 158 -15.63 -1.74 21.99
CA GLY A 158 -16.15 -0.85 23.01
C GLY A 158 -15.75 0.58 22.67
N LYS A 159 -16.70 1.51 22.83
CA LYS A 159 -16.39 2.94 22.75
C LYS A 159 -15.35 3.25 23.83
N THR A 160 -14.11 3.47 23.43
CA THR A 160 -13.20 4.37 24.15
C THR A 160 -13.47 5.79 23.67
#